data_AF-A0A318CRZ1-F1
#
_entry.id   AF-A0A318CRZ1-F1
#
_cell.length_a   1.000
_cell.length_b   1.000
_cell.length_c   1.000
_cell.angle_alpha   90.00
_cell.angle_beta   90.00
_cell.angle_gamma   90.00
#
_symmetry.space_group_name_H-M   'P 1'
#
loop_
_entity.id
_entity.type
_entity.pdbx_description
1 polymer ?
#
loop_
_entity_poly.entity_id
_entity_poly.type
_entity_poly.pdbx_seq_one_letter_code
_entity_poly.pdbx_strand_id
1 'polypeptide(L)' 'MKEIEEVWNSLEYDQRLAATAYVFQKICEHAKTGGTYRKLIYDRLGFDSDAYLVLLPEGRRISNEFILHSRGDK' A
#
# COMPACT_ATOMS: atom_id res chain seq x y z
N MET A 1 -11.92 15.52 -3.57
CA MET A 1 -11.41 14.23 -4.10
C MET A 1 -12.65 13.41 -4.42
N LYS A 2 -12.71 12.71 -5.55
CA LYS A 2 -13.78 11.70 -5.74
C LYS A 2 -13.66 10.67 -4.61
N GLU A 3 -14.79 10.10 -4.20
CA GLU A 3 -14.77 9.01 -3.21
C GLU A 3 -13.93 7.84 -3.73
N ILE A 4 -13.16 7.20 -2.85
CA ILE A 4 -12.19 6.15 -3.23
C ILE A 4 -12.89 5.03 -4.01
N GLU A 5 -14.11 4.65 -3.61
CA GLU A 5 -14.90 3.64 -4.30
C GLU A 5 -15.37 4.07 -5.70
N GLU A 6 -15.70 5.34 -5.90
CA GLU A 6 -16.08 5.86 -7.22
C GLU A 6 -14.91 5.78 -8.19
N VAL A 7 -13.72 6.17 -7.73
CA VAL A 7 -12.49 6.06 -8.54
C VAL A 7 -12.20 4.60 -8.84
N TRP A 8 -12.25 3.72 -7.83
CA TRP A 8 -11.99 2.30 -8.00
C TRP A 8 -12.92 1.66 -9.03
N ASN A 9 -14.21 1.98 -8.97
CA ASN A 9 -15.22 1.43 -9.88
C ASN A 9 -15.14 2.03 -11.30
N SER A 10 -14.45 3.16 -11.48
CA SER A 10 -14.19 3.73 -12.81
C SER A 10 -13.04 3.04 -13.56
N LEU A 11 -12.22 2.25 -12.87
CA LEU A 11 -11.11 1.51 -13.47
C LEU A 11 -11.58 0.24 -14.19
N GLU A 12 -10.95 -0.06 -15.33
CA GLU A 12 -11.14 -1.34 -16.00
C GLU A 12 -10.61 -2.50 -15.14
N TYR A 13 -11.05 -3.72 -15.43
CA TYR A 13 -10.64 -4.91 -14.66
C TYR A 13 -9.12 -5.09 -14.63
N ASP A 14 -8.45 -4.99 -15.79
CA ASP A 14 -7.00 -5.17 -15.89
C ASP A 14 -6.22 -4.08 -15.15
N GLN A 15 -6.74 -2.85 -15.15
CA GLN A 15 -6.16 -1.73 -14.39
C GLN A 15 -6.25 -1.99 -12.88
N ARG A 16 -7.41 -2.44 -12.39
CA ARG A 16 -7.59 -2.82 -10.97
C ARG A 16 -6.68 -3.97 -10.58
N LEU A 17 -6.58 -4.98 -11.43
CA LEU A 17 -5.72 -6.14 -11.19
C LEU A 17 -4.26 -5.73 -11.10
N ALA A 18 -3.77 -4.95 -12.06
CA ALA A 18 -2.39 -4.46 -12.08
C ALA A 18 -2.08 -3.55 -10.88
N ALA A 19 -2.97 -2.60 -10.56
CA ALA A 19 -2.80 -1.72 -9.40
C ALA A 19 -2.77 -2.49 -8.08
N THR A 20 -3.68 -3.46 -7.91
CA THR A 20 -3.71 -4.31 -6.71
C THR A 20 -2.44 -5.13 -6.57
N ALA A 21 -2.01 -5.79 -7.65
CA ALA A 21 -0.80 -6.61 -7.66
C ALA A 21 0.44 -5.78 -7.28
N TYR A 22 0.55 -4.55 -7.82
CA TYR A 22 1.61 -3.62 -7.47
C TYR A 22 1.59 -3.26 -5.98
N VAL A 23 0.42 -2.87 -5.45
CA VAL A 23 0.27 -2.51 -4.04
C VAL A 23 0.65 -3.68 -3.12
N PHE A 24 0.18 -4.89 -3.41
CA PHE A 24 0.54 -6.09 -2.64
C PHE A 24 2.03 -6.36 -2.64
N GLN A 25 2.69 -6.23 -3.80
CA GLN A 25 4.13 -6.40 -3.91
C GLN A 25 4.86 -5.41 -3.00
N LYS A 26 4.50 -4.12 -3.03
CA LYS A 26 5.16 -3.07 -2.26
C LYS A 26 4.92 -3.16 -0.76
N ILE A 27 3.72 -3.55 -0.35
CA ILE A 27 3.41 -3.79 1.07
C ILE A 27 4.19 -5.00 1.60
N CYS A 28 4.23 -6.10 0.86
CA CYS A 28 5.03 -7.27 1.25
C CYS A 28 6.53 -6.96 1.28
N GLU A 29 7.03 -6.20 0.30
CA GLU A 29 8.41 -5.72 0.29
C GLU A 29 8.71 -4.89 1.54
N HIS A 30 7.78 -4.00 1.93
CA HIS A 30 7.88 -3.19 3.14
C HIS A 30 7.93 -4.02 4.41
N ALA A 31 7.07 -5.02 4.55
CA ALA A 31 7.10 -5.92 5.69
C ALA A 31 8.42 -6.71 5.80
N LYS A 32 8.99 -7.16 4.67
CA LYS A 32 10.25 -7.94 4.66
C LYS A 32 11.46 -7.11 5.05
N THR A 33 11.51 -5.86 4.60
CA THR A 33 12.73 -5.03 4.69
C THR A 33 12.60 -3.90 5.71
N GLY A 34 11.42 -3.71 6.28
CA GLY A 34 11.10 -2.64 7.22
C GLY A 34 11.15 -1.24 6.60
N GLY A 35 10.94 -0.23 7.43
CA GLY A 35 11.00 1.17 7.05
C GLY A 35 9.94 2.02 7.74
N THR A 36 10.05 3.34 7.56
CA THR A 36 9.02 4.27 8.03
C THR A 36 7.83 4.29 7.09
N TYR A 37 6.69 4.79 7.58
CA TYR A 37 5.52 5.04 6.74
C TYR A 37 5.85 5.90 5.50
N ARG A 38 6.71 6.92 5.64
CA ARG A 38 7.17 7.75 4.52
C ARG A 38 7.94 6.94 3.47
N LYS A 39 8.77 5.98 3.89
CA LYS A 39 9.46 5.07 2.96
C LYS A 39 8.49 4.17 2.20
N LEU A 40 7.39 3.74 2.83
CA LEU A 40 6.34 2.98 2.13
C LEU A 40 5.71 3.81 1.00
N ILE A 41 5.30 5.04 1.30
CA ILE A 41 4.53 5.84 0.34
C ILE A 41 5.40 6.53 -0.71
N TYR A 42 6.57 7.05 -0.34
CA TYR A 42 7.40 7.80 -1.26
C TYR A 42 8.30 6.91 -2.09
N ASP A 43 9.06 6.03 -1.45
CA ASP A 43 10.07 5.24 -2.16
C ASP A 43 9.45 4.00 -2.83
N ARG A 44 8.54 3.31 -2.14
CA ARG A 44 8.01 2.03 -2.62
C ARG A 44 6.78 2.18 -3.50
N LEU A 45 5.81 2.99 -3.08
CA LEU A 45 4.60 3.24 -3.86
C LEU A 45 4.81 4.33 -4.92
N GLY A 46 5.80 5.22 -4.74
CA GLY A 46 6.18 6.23 -5.73
C GLY A 46 5.34 7.51 -5.67
N PHE A 47 4.76 7.84 -4.53
CA PHE A 47 4.01 9.08 -4.33
C PHE A 47 4.89 10.20 -3.79
N ASP A 48 4.38 11.44 -3.87
CA ASP A 48 5.02 12.60 -3.27
C ASP A 48 4.36 12.98 -1.93
N SER A 49 4.85 14.07 -1.33
CA SER A 49 4.44 14.54 0.00
C SER A 49 2.95 14.85 0.15
N ASP A 50 2.24 15.11 -0.95
CA ASP A 50 0.81 15.36 -0.99
C ASP A 50 -0.03 14.12 -0.64
N ALA A 51 0.48 12.92 -0.92
CA ALA A 51 -0.17 11.66 -0.57
C ALA A 51 -0.11 11.33 0.92
N TYR A 52 0.71 12.04 1.71
CA TYR A 52 0.95 11.70 3.12
C TYR A 52 -0.34 11.66 3.94
N LEU A 53 -1.14 12.73 3.92
CA LEU A 53 -2.35 12.80 4.74
C LEU A 53 -3.46 11.89 4.18
N VAL A 54 -3.49 11.71 2.86
CA VAL A 54 -4.49 10.89 2.16
C VAL A 54 -4.31 9.42 2.52
N LEU A 55 -3.08 8.93 2.54
CA LEU A 55 -2.76 7.52 2.81
C LEU A 55 -2.52 7.23 4.31
N LEU A 56 -2.50 8.25 5.18
CA LEU A 56 -2.14 8.11 6.58
C LEU A 56 -2.98 7.08 7.36
N PRO A 57 -4.33 7.04 7.20
CA PRO A 57 -5.19 6.20 8.04
C PRO A 57 -4.81 4.71 8.01
N GLU A 58 -4.73 4.14 6.80
CA GLU A 58 -4.41 2.71 6.63
C GLU A 58 -2.92 2.47 6.39
N GLY A 59 -2.23 3.40 5.71
CA GLY A 59 -0.82 3.25 5.40
C GLY A 59 0.08 3.22 6.65
N ARG A 60 -0.29 3.96 7.72
CA ARG A 60 0.44 3.91 8.99
C ARG A 60 0.27 2.55 9.70
N ARG A 61 -0.94 1.98 9.66
CA ARG A 61 -1.22 0.66 10.23
C ARG A 61 -0.43 -0.41 9.48
N ILE A 62 -0.47 -0.40 8.15
CA ILE A 62 0.34 -1.30 7.33
C ILE A 62 1.83 -1.15 7.67
N SER A 63 2.34 0.08 7.77
CA SER A 63 3.75 0.31 8.06
C SER A 63 4.19 -0.21 9.44
N ASN A 64 3.31 -0.23 10.43
CA ASN A 64 3.66 -0.51 11.82
C ASN A 64 3.23 -1.90 12.30
N GLU A 65 2.15 -2.44 11.74
CA GLU A 65 1.44 -3.61 12.27
C GLU A 65 1.48 -4.80 11.31
N PHE A 66 1.72 -4.59 10.01
CA PHE A 66 1.71 -5.68 9.04
C PHE A 66 3.00 -6.52 9.11
N ILE A 67 2.86 -7.75 9.60
CA ILE A 67 3.96 -8.72 9.75
C ILE A 67 3.67 -9.92 8.86
N LEU A 68 4.68 -10.34 8.08
CA LEU A 68 4.60 -11.58 7.31
C LEU A 68 5.01 -12.74 8.21
N HIS A 69 4.09 -13.69 8.41
CA HIS A 69 4.40 -14.96 9.04
C HIS A 69 4.83 -15.98 7.99
N SER A 70 5.91 -16.70 8.27
CA SER A 70 6.23 -17.93 7.54
C SER A 70 5.09 -18.92 7.73
N ARG A 71 4.66 -19.59 6.66
CA ARG A 71 3.74 -20.73 6.76
C ARG A 71 4.54 -21.89 7.38
N GLY A 72 4.65 -21.89 8.71
CA GLY A 72 5.51 -22.80 9.48
C GLY A 72 5.56 -22.48 10.98
N ASP A 73 5.26 -21.25 11.39
CA ASP A 73 5.24 -20.88 12.81
C ASP A 73 3.82 -21.04 13.36
N LYS A 74 3.55 -22.24 13.89
CA LYS A 74 2.46 -22.48 14.85
C LYS A 74 2.94 -22.13 16.25
#